data_AF-A0A349J456-F1
#
_entry.id   AF-A0A349J456-F1
#
_cell.length_a   1.000
_cell.length_b   1.000
_cell.length_c   1.000
_cell.angle_alpha   90.00
_cell.angle_beta   90.00
_cell.angle_gamma   90.00
#
_symmetry.space_group_name_H-M   'P 1'
#
loop_
_entity.id
_entity.type
_entity.pdbx_description
1 polymer ?
#
loop_
_entity_poly.entity_id
_entity_poly.type
_entity_poly.pdbx_seq_one_letter_code
_entity_poly.pdbx_strand_id
1 'polypeptide(L)' 'MSRVCELTGKTVMSGNNVSHAMNKTRRRFLPNLQQV' A
#
# COMPACT_ATOMS: atom_id res chain seq x y z
N MET A 1 1.79 -1.88 15.68
CA MET A 1 2.97 -2.14 14.83
C MET A 1 2.87 -1.32 13.56
N SER A 2 3.90 -0.53 13.25
CA SER A 2 4.05 0.15 11.96
C SER A 2 4.06 -0.91 10.86
N ARG A 3 3.21 -0.82 9.82
CA ARG A 3 3.28 -1.72 8.65
C ARG A 3 4.49 -1.35 7.78
N VAL A 4 5.68 -1.62 8.31
CA VAL A 4 6.97 -1.36 7.69
C VAL A 4 7.74 -2.67 7.66
N CYS A 5 8.35 -2.99 6.51
CA CYS A 5 9.23 -4.15 6.43
C CYS A 5 10.53 -3.89 7.20
N GLU A 6 10.86 -4.72 8.18
CA GLU A 6 12.07 -4.57 9.01
C GLU A 6 13.36 -4.78 8.22
N LEU A 7 13.34 -5.65 7.20
CA LEU A 7 14.49 -5.97 6.36
C LEU A 7 14.74 -4.94 5.25
N THR A 8 13.66 -4.47 4.60
CA THR A 8 13.76 -3.62 3.40
C THR A 8 13.32 -2.19 3.62
N GLY A 9 12.80 -1.86 4.81
CA GLY A 9 12.26 -0.54 5.12
C GLY A 9 11.01 -0.14 4.32
N LYS A 10 10.43 -1.07 3.53
CA LYS A 10 9.26 -0.78 2.69
C LYS A 10 8.08 -0.31 3.53
N THR A 11 7.60 0.89 3.25
CA THR A 11 6.48 1.54 3.94
C THR A 11 5.19 1.48 3.13
N VAL A 12 4.08 1.86 3.76
CA VAL A 12 2.80 2.03 3.09
C VAL A 12 2.86 3.16 2.07
N MET A 13 2.37 2.92 0.86
CA MET A 13 2.25 3.96 -0.16
C MET A 13 0.81 4.45 -0.26
N SER A 14 0.63 5.73 -0.59
CA SER A 14 -0.69 6.31 -0.85
C SER A 14 -0.91 6.44 -2.35
N GLY A 15 -2.13 6.21 -2.82
CA GLY A 15 -2.50 6.44 -4.22
C GLY A 15 -3.99 6.33 -4.45
N ASN A 16 -4.39 6.11 -5.70
CA ASN A 16 -5.79 6.01 -6.11
C ASN A 16 -6.06 4.69 -6.83
N ASN A 17 -7.24 4.13 -6.65
CA ASN A 17 -7.82 3.21 -7.62
C ASN A 17 -8.43 4.05 -8.75
N VAL A 18 -8.17 3.64 -9.99
CA VAL A 18 -8.67 4.31 -11.19
C VAL A 18 -9.59 3.33 -11.91
N SER A 19 -10.84 3.72 -12.14
CA SER A 19 -11.78 2.90 -12.93
C SER A 19 -11.54 3.06 -14.42
N HIS A 20 -12.22 2.25 -15.24
CA HIS A 20 -12.19 2.39 -16.69
C HIS A 20 -12.69 3.77 -17.16
N ALA A 21 -13.61 4.38 -16.42
CA ALA A 21 -14.10 5.75 -16.64
C ALA A 21 -13.18 6.83 -16.02
N MET A 22 -11.97 6.48 -15.57
CA MET A 22 -11.00 7.37 -14.94
C MET A 22 -11.44 7.96 -13.58
N ASN A 23 -12.41 7.36 -12.89
CA ASN A 23 -12.83 7.79 -11.56
C ASN A 23 -11.76 7.40 -10.53
N LYS A 24 -11.27 8.39 -9.75
CA LYS A 24 -10.18 8.21 -8.80
C LYS A 24 -10.73 8.09 -7.37
N THR A 25 -10.49 6.96 -6.70
CA THR A 25 -10.81 6.77 -5.27
C THR A 25 -9.54 6.52 -4.45
N ARG A 26 -9.42 7.13 -3.27
CA ARG A 26 -8.20 7.04 -2.44
C ARG A 26 -7.99 5.61 -1.94
N ARG A 27 -6.75 5.11 -2.02
CA ARG A 27 -6.31 3.79 -1.52
C ARG A 27 -4.95 3.88 -0.85
N ARG A 28 -4.71 2.93 0.07
CA ARG A 28 -3.38 2.64 0.63
C ARG A 28 -2.85 1.33 0.04
N PHE A 29 -1.60 1.33 -0.41
CA PHE A 29 -0.87 0.13 -0.81
C PHE A 29 -0.05 -0.34 0.40
N LEU A 30 -0.43 -1.50 0.94
CA LEU A 30 0.25 -2.09 2.08
C LEU A 30 1.39 -3.00 1.60
N PRO A 31 2.56 -3.01 2.24
CA PRO A 31 3.57 -4.01 2.01
C PRO A 31 3.03 -5.41 2.33
N ASN A 32 3.41 -6.40 1.53
CA ASN A 32 3.07 -7.81 1.78
C ASN A 32 4.00 -8.37 2.88
N LEU A 33 3.71 -8.07 4.14
CA LEU A 33 4.45 -8.57 5.30
C LEU A 33 3.85 -9.90 5.75
N GLN A 34 4.69 -10.93 5.88
CA GLN A 34 4.30 -12.23 6.43
C GLN A 34 4.83 -12.33 7.86
N GLN A 35 3.99 -12.80 8.79
CA GLN A 35 4.44 -13.22 10.12
C GLN A 35 5.06 -14.61 9.96
N VAL A 36 6.37 -14.70 10.21
CA VAL A 36 7.13 -15.95 10.23
C VAL A 36 7.49 -16.25 11.67
#